data_AF-A0A0F9CKT0-F1
#
_entry.id   AF-A0A0F9CKT0-F1
#
_cell.length_a   1.000
_cell.length_b   1.000
_cell.length_c   1.000
_cell.angle_alpha   90.00
_cell.angle_beta   90.00
_cell.angle_gamma   90.00
#
_symmetry.space_group_name_H-M   'P 1'
#
loop_
_entity.id
_entity.type
_entity.pdbx_description
1 polymer ?
#
loop_
_entity_poly.entity_id
_entity_poly.type
_entity_poly.pdbx_seq_one_letter_code
_entity_poly.pdbx_strand_id
1 'polypeptide(L)'
;DIPSGLFTDAVPSDEKAVVLANHTLSFQVPKLIFFLPETGRFTEQWELLDIGLDSEFLNETDTDYELIGKNEVLSYYIPREKYGHKGTYGHSLIIGGSYGKIGAVHLSGKACLHVGSGLVTTYVPKCGYIPLQTNFPEAMVITDEDEQCISKINFNIDPTVIGIGMGLGKDLKTVQAFSDFLDTNKKPLVIDADALNILSEHKKLLKKIPSKTVLTPHPKELERLIGKWNNDFDKLEIAKAFSKEYDCVLVIKGANTITIYDGKGHVSTTGNPGMATGGTGDILTGMITGLIAQGYTPLQAAVFGVYLHGKAGDISVEKTGYQALIASNVIAGIGKAFLDLFNVQQQDHSAKDAENT
;
A
#
# COMPACT_ATOMS: atom_id res chain seq x y z
N ASP A 1 26.20 -15.73 -3.79
CA ASP A 1 25.70 -14.36 -3.69
C ASP A 1 24.41 -14.14 -4.47
N ILE A 2 24.40 -14.43 -5.77
CA ILE A 2 23.20 -14.50 -6.62
C ILE A 2 23.25 -15.77 -7.49
N PRO A 3 22.11 -16.32 -7.95
CA PRO A 3 22.12 -17.43 -8.93
C PRO A 3 22.93 -17.09 -10.19
N SER A 4 23.83 -17.99 -10.59
CA SER A 4 24.68 -17.79 -11.78
C SER A 4 23.83 -17.57 -13.03
N GLY A 5 24.15 -16.54 -13.80
CA GLY A 5 23.39 -16.11 -14.99
C GLY A 5 22.41 -14.97 -14.73
N LEU A 6 22.15 -14.59 -13.47
CA LEU A 6 21.46 -13.34 -13.16
C LEU A 6 22.42 -12.15 -13.17
N PHE A 7 21.87 -11.00 -13.56
CA PHE A 7 22.48 -9.69 -13.45
C PHE A 7 21.80 -8.92 -12.32
N THR A 8 22.50 -8.00 -11.67
CA THR A 8 21.92 -7.19 -10.57
C THR A 8 21.04 -6.05 -11.06
N ASP A 9 21.14 -5.72 -12.35
CA ASP A 9 20.59 -4.52 -12.99
C ASP A 9 19.87 -4.81 -14.32
N ALA A 10 19.71 -6.09 -14.68
CA ALA A 10 19.05 -6.49 -15.91
C ALA A 10 18.29 -7.82 -15.78
N VAL A 11 17.23 -7.95 -16.58
CA VAL A 11 16.57 -9.24 -16.78
C VAL A 11 17.41 -10.08 -17.75
N PRO A 12 17.68 -11.37 -17.45
CA PRO A 12 18.47 -12.24 -18.31
C PRO A 12 17.80 -12.46 -19.68
N SER A 13 18.57 -12.38 -20.76
CA SER A 13 18.05 -12.58 -22.13
C SER A 13 17.76 -14.04 -22.49
N ASP A 14 18.45 -14.98 -21.83
CA ASP A 14 18.21 -16.43 -21.93
C ASP A 14 17.94 -17.02 -20.55
N GLU A 15 16.66 -17.21 -20.23
CA GLU A 15 16.24 -17.79 -18.95
C GLU A 15 16.80 -19.19 -18.72
N LYS A 16 17.10 -19.96 -19.78
CA LYS A 16 17.62 -21.33 -19.65
C LYS A 16 19.09 -21.37 -19.26
N ALA A 17 19.80 -20.25 -19.41
CA ALA A 17 21.19 -20.11 -19.00
C ALA A 17 21.33 -19.70 -17.51
N VAL A 18 20.21 -19.48 -16.82
CA VAL A 18 20.20 -19.05 -15.42
C VAL A 18 20.00 -20.26 -14.51
N VAL A 19 20.81 -20.35 -13.46
CA VAL A 19 20.66 -21.35 -12.42
C VAL A 19 19.37 -21.10 -11.64
N LEU A 20 18.52 -22.11 -11.52
CA LEU A 20 17.40 -22.13 -10.59
C LEU A 20 17.90 -22.65 -9.24
N ALA A 21 18.01 -21.77 -8.25
CA ALA A 21 18.51 -22.11 -6.93
C ALA A 21 17.36 -22.35 -5.94
N ASN A 22 17.35 -23.49 -5.26
CA ASN A 22 16.45 -23.71 -4.12
C ASN A 22 16.81 -22.81 -2.93
N HIS A 23 18.10 -22.53 -2.76
CA HIS A 23 18.60 -21.71 -1.66
C HIS A 23 19.80 -20.87 -2.12
N THR A 24 19.75 -19.56 -1.86
CA THR A 24 20.82 -18.61 -2.20
C THR A 24 21.37 -17.95 -0.95
N LEU A 25 22.66 -18.16 -0.68
CA LEU A 25 23.38 -17.37 0.33
C LEU A 25 23.88 -16.07 -0.33
N SER A 26 23.40 -14.94 0.18
CA SER A 26 23.72 -13.60 -0.31
C SER A 26 24.46 -12.80 0.76
N PHE A 27 25.43 -11.98 0.38
CA PHE A 27 26.31 -11.30 1.34
C PHE A 27 25.78 -9.92 1.74
N GLN A 28 25.79 -9.65 3.05
CA GLN A 28 25.46 -8.40 3.75
C GLN A 28 24.07 -7.81 3.50
N VAL A 29 23.76 -7.46 2.26
CA VAL A 29 22.53 -6.76 1.86
C VAL A 29 21.81 -7.53 0.76
N PRO A 30 20.48 -7.52 0.73
CA PRO A 30 19.71 -8.19 -0.30
C PRO A 30 19.81 -7.39 -1.60
N LYS A 31 19.75 -8.10 -2.73
CA LYS A 31 19.83 -7.50 -4.06
C LYS A 31 18.42 -7.30 -4.59
N LEU A 32 18.17 -6.16 -5.25
CA LEU A 32 16.84 -5.79 -5.77
C LEU A 32 16.19 -6.91 -6.58
N ILE A 33 16.99 -7.65 -7.34
CA ILE A 33 16.57 -8.76 -8.20
C ILE A 33 15.87 -9.91 -7.46
N PHE A 34 16.04 -10.05 -6.15
CA PHE A 34 15.29 -11.04 -5.38
C PHE A 34 13.82 -10.66 -5.18
N PHE A 35 13.48 -9.39 -5.42
CA PHE A 35 12.15 -8.85 -5.15
C PHE A 35 11.32 -8.60 -6.41
N LEU A 36 11.94 -8.61 -7.58
CA LEU A 36 11.27 -8.36 -8.87
C LEU A 36 10.68 -9.67 -9.43
N PRO A 37 9.46 -9.67 -9.99
CA PRO A 37 8.83 -10.87 -10.54
C PRO A 37 9.64 -11.64 -11.59
N GLU A 38 10.31 -10.95 -12.51
CA GLU A 38 11.03 -11.59 -13.62
C GLU A 38 12.34 -12.26 -13.18
N THR A 39 12.98 -11.75 -12.13
CA THR A 39 14.29 -12.22 -11.63
C THR A 39 14.22 -12.98 -10.32
N GLY A 40 13.28 -12.65 -9.43
CA GLY A 40 13.15 -13.25 -8.10
C GLY A 40 12.78 -14.73 -8.15
N ARG A 41 12.07 -15.15 -9.21
CA ARG A 41 11.69 -16.56 -9.44
C ARG A 41 12.87 -17.54 -9.61
N PHE A 42 14.08 -17.04 -9.83
CA PHE A 42 15.27 -17.87 -9.97
C PHE A 42 15.89 -18.28 -8.63
N THR A 43 15.33 -17.82 -7.50
CA THR A 43 15.69 -18.26 -6.16
C THR A 43 14.43 -18.55 -5.34
N GLU A 44 14.29 -19.75 -4.79
CA GLU A 44 13.12 -20.07 -3.95
C GLU A 44 13.24 -19.47 -2.55
N GLN A 45 14.43 -19.57 -1.97
CA GLN A 45 14.78 -18.99 -0.67
C GLN A 45 16.13 -18.30 -0.76
N TRP A 46 16.34 -17.30 0.08
CA TRP A 46 17.64 -16.67 0.25
C TRP A 46 17.85 -16.25 1.71
N GLU A 47 19.11 -16.24 2.12
CA GLU A 47 19.56 -15.82 3.44
C GLU A 47 20.72 -14.83 3.28
N LEU A 48 20.78 -13.84 4.17
CA LEU A 48 21.88 -12.90 4.22
C LEU A 48 22.96 -13.41 5.18
N LEU A 49 24.17 -13.55 4.66
CA LEU A 49 25.37 -13.79 5.45
C LEU A 49 25.99 -12.44 5.80
N ASP A 50 26.07 -12.16 7.10
CA ASP A 50 26.86 -11.03 7.61
C ASP A 50 28.34 -11.33 7.40
N ILE A 51 28.99 -10.51 6.58
CA ILE A 51 30.43 -10.62 6.28
C ILE A 51 31.23 -9.52 6.98
N GLY A 52 30.59 -8.77 7.89
CA GLY A 52 31.23 -7.73 8.69
C GLY A 52 31.52 -6.45 7.91
N LEU A 53 30.65 -6.05 6.98
CA LEU A 53 30.74 -4.71 6.40
C LEU A 53 30.43 -3.64 7.47
N ASP A 54 31.06 -2.47 7.30
CA ASP A 54 30.89 -1.35 8.21
C ASP A 54 29.44 -0.86 8.26
N SER A 55 28.87 -0.81 9.46
CA SER A 55 27.45 -0.49 9.64
C SER A 55 27.14 0.98 9.44
N GLU A 56 28.08 1.88 9.71
CA GLU A 56 27.94 3.31 9.46
C GLU A 56 27.85 3.56 7.94
N PHE A 57 28.78 2.97 7.18
CA PHE A 57 28.76 3.01 5.72
C PHE A 57 27.45 2.46 5.14
N LEU A 58 26.94 1.33 5.64
CA LEU A 58 25.67 0.77 5.17
C LEU A 58 24.48 1.70 5.41
N ASN A 59 24.46 2.40 6.55
CA ASN A 59 23.36 3.30 6.91
C ASN A 59 23.42 4.66 6.20
N GLU A 60 24.62 5.15 5.87
CA GLU A 60 24.81 6.47 5.26
C GLU A 60 24.88 6.45 3.73
N THR A 61 25.09 5.27 3.14
CA THR A 61 25.17 5.14 1.68
C THR A 61 23.82 5.47 1.04
N ASP A 62 23.82 6.43 0.11
CA ASP A 62 22.62 6.73 -0.67
C ASP A 62 22.30 5.57 -1.61
N THR A 63 21.06 5.11 -1.58
CA THR A 63 20.58 3.99 -2.38
C THR A 63 19.28 4.34 -3.08
N ASP A 64 19.10 3.72 -4.26
CA ASP A 64 17.86 3.84 -5.02
C ASP A 64 16.71 3.05 -4.38
N TYR A 65 17.02 2.00 -3.61
CA TYR A 65 16.04 1.08 -3.05
C TYR A 65 16.38 0.68 -1.62
N GLU A 66 15.40 0.79 -0.74
CA GLU A 66 15.49 0.36 0.66
C GLU A 66 14.53 -0.81 0.90
N LEU A 67 15.01 -1.86 1.58
CA LEU A 67 14.15 -2.94 2.05
C LEU A 67 13.49 -2.50 3.36
N ILE A 68 12.16 -2.55 3.39
CA ILE A 68 11.35 -2.12 4.51
C ILE A 68 11.02 -3.34 5.37
N GLY A 69 11.77 -3.47 6.46
CA GLY A 69 11.50 -4.40 7.53
C GLY A 69 10.85 -3.71 8.73
N LYS A 70 10.79 -4.48 9.82
CA LYS A 70 10.22 -4.05 11.09
C LYS A 70 10.96 -2.86 11.70
N ASN A 71 12.29 -2.86 11.63
CA ASN A 71 13.11 -1.85 12.28
C ASN A 71 12.96 -0.49 11.59
N GLU A 72 12.86 -0.50 10.27
CA GLU A 72 12.71 0.69 9.43
C GLU A 72 11.37 1.38 9.73
N VAL A 73 10.27 0.62 9.74
CA VAL A 73 8.94 1.18 10.01
C VAL A 73 8.70 1.53 11.48
N LEU A 74 9.44 0.94 12.42
CA LEU A 74 9.30 1.26 13.83
C LEU A 74 9.61 2.73 14.10
N SER A 75 10.56 3.31 13.36
CA SER A 75 10.88 4.75 13.42
C SER A 75 9.73 5.66 12.97
N TYR A 76 8.79 5.14 12.17
CA TYR A 76 7.63 5.90 11.69
C TYR A 76 6.48 5.89 12.68
N TYR A 77 6.45 4.96 13.64
CA TYR A 77 5.34 4.81 14.55
C TYR A 77 5.13 6.07 15.40
N ILE A 78 3.95 6.68 15.26
CA ILE A 78 3.49 7.80 16.09
C ILE A 78 2.70 7.23 17.29
N PRO A 79 3.19 7.37 18.54
CA PRO A 79 2.46 6.90 19.71
C PRO A 79 1.15 7.64 19.95
N ARG A 80 0.17 6.94 20.53
CA ARG A 80 -1.07 7.57 21.00
C ARG A 80 -0.83 8.33 22.29
N GLU A 81 -1.26 9.59 22.33
CA GLU A 81 -1.20 10.40 23.53
C GLU A 81 -2.39 10.14 24.45
N LYS A 82 -2.12 10.04 25.76
CA LYS A 82 -3.13 9.82 26.81
C LYS A 82 -4.27 10.85 26.79
N TYR A 83 -3.98 12.08 26.43
CA TYR A 83 -4.93 13.20 26.41
C TYR A 83 -5.39 13.59 24.99
N GLY A 84 -5.02 12.79 23.97
CA GLY A 84 -5.51 13.00 22.60
C GLY A 84 -7.00 12.72 22.49
N HIS A 85 -7.68 13.47 21.62
CA HIS A 85 -9.10 13.29 21.32
C HIS A 85 -9.30 12.91 19.85
N LYS A 86 -10.53 12.58 19.44
CA LYS A 86 -10.84 12.22 18.05
C LYS A 86 -10.30 13.21 17.01
N GLY A 87 -10.37 14.52 17.27
CA GLY A 87 -9.80 15.55 16.36
C GLY A 87 -8.26 15.54 16.27
N THR A 88 -7.54 15.03 17.28
CA THR A 88 -6.08 14.93 17.28
C THR A 88 -5.59 13.96 16.21
N TYR A 89 -6.42 12.95 15.91
CA TYR A 89 -6.10 11.87 14.98
C TYR A 89 -6.79 12.05 13.62
N GLY A 90 -7.19 13.30 13.35
CA GLY A 90 -7.74 13.75 12.08
C GLY A 90 -9.10 13.16 11.71
N HIS A 91 -9.55 13.57 10.53
CA HIS A 91 -10.82 13.15 9.93
C HIS A 91 -10.58 12.68 8.50
N SER A 92 -10.76 11.38 8.29
CA SER A 92 -10.67 10.77 6.96
C SER A 92 -12.01 10.81 6.25
N LEU A 93 -11.99 11.14 4.96
CA LEU A 93 -13.13 10.99 4.06
C LEU A 93 -12.84 9.90 3.03
N ILE A 94 -13.70 8.89 2.93
CA ILE A 94 -13.62 7.85 1.89
C ILE A 94 -14.73 8.07 0.87
N ILE A 95 -14.37 8.34 -0.38
CA ILE A 95 -15.30 8.61 -1.48
C ILE A 95 -15.27 7.43 -2.45
N GLY A 96 -16.41 6.81 -2.69
CA GLY A 96 -16.47 5.72 -3.65
C GLY A 96 -17.79 4.98 -3.63
N GLY A 97 -17.76 3.76 -4.14
CA GLY A 97 -18.93 2.90 -4.23
C GLY A 97 -19.85 3.29 -5.38
N SER A 98 -20.56 2.28 -5.84
CA SER A 98 -21.63 2.35 -6.83
C SER A 98 -22.64 1.26 -6.47
N TYR A 99 -23.77 1.22 -7.18
CA TYR A 99 -24.69 0.09 -7.09
C TYR A 99 -23.93 -1.22 -7.30
N GLY A 100 -24.09 -2.16 -6.37
CA GLY A 100 -23.36 -3.45 -6.34
C GLY A 100 -21.92 -3.41 -5.80
N LYS A 101 -21.34 -2.24 -5.49
CA LYS A 101 -19.93 -2.10 -5.08
C LYS A 101 -19.70 -1.33 -3.77
N ILE A 102 -20.74 -1.12 -2.96
CA ILE A 102 -20.64 -0.40 -1.67
C ILE A 102 -19.69 -1.09 -0.68
N GLY A 103 -19.53 -2.42 -0.79
CA GLY A 103 -18.60 -3.18 0.06
C GLY A 103 -17.15 -2.67 0.01
N ALA A 104 -16.70 -2.10 -1.10
CA ALA A 104 -15.36 -1.55 -1.24
C ALA A 104 -15.12 -0.36 -0.28
N VAL A 105 -16.10 0.55 -0.20
CA VAL A 105 -16.08 1.70 0.73
C VAL A 105 -16.17 1.24 2.18
N HIS A 106 -16.95 0.19 2.44
CA HIS A 106 -17.09 -0.42 3.77
C HIS A 106 -15.74 -0.97 4.28
N LEU A 107 -15.04 -1.75 3.46
CA LEU A 107 -13.73 -2.31 3.80
C LEU A 107 -12.69 -1.19 4.01
N SER A 108 -12.64 -0.23 3.10
CA SER A 108 -11.70 0.90 3.19
C SER A 108 -11.95 1.77 4.43
N GLY A 109 -13.20 2.14 4.68
CA GLY A 109 -13.57 2.94 5.86
C GLY A 109 -13.28 2.23 7.18
N LYS A 110 -13.56 0.91 7.28
CA LYS A 110 -13.20 0.13 8.46
C LYS A 110 -11.70 0.08 8.68
N ALA A 111 -10.94 -0.22 7.63
CA ALA A 111 -9.48 -0.23 7.71
C ALA A 111 -8.93 1.11 8.22
N CYS A 112 -9.52 2.22 7.77
CA CYS A 112 -9.18 3.58 8.18
C CYS A 112 -9.33 3.81 9.71
N LEU A 113 -10.44 3.36 10.31
CA LEU A 113 -10.59 3.40 11.78
C LEU A 113 -9.64 2.44 12.49
N HIS A 114 -9.44 1.24 11.94
CA HIS A 114 -8.59 0.22 12.56
C HIS A 114 -7.11 0.62 12.59
N VAL A 115 -6.62 1.41 11.62
CA VAL A 115 -5.27 1.99 11.69
C VAL A 115 -5.19 3.24 12.55
N GLY A 116 -6.33 3.81 12.91
CA GLY A 116 -6.39 4.81 13.94
C GLY A 116 -6.90 6.20 13.59
N SER A 117 -7.49 6.41 12.42
CA SER A 117 -8.16 7.68 12.12
C SER A 117 -9.15 8.04 13.22
N GLY A 118 -9.14 9.30 13.67
CA GLY A 118 -10.00 9.74 14.78
C GLY A 118 -11.47 9.85 14.42
N LEU A 119 -11.75 10.26 13.19
CA LEU A 119 -13.08 10.26 12.58
C LEU A 119 -13.00 9.66 11.17
N VAL A 120 -14.07 9.01 10.73
CA VAL A 120 -14.24 8.54 9.36
C VAL A 120 -15.63 8.95 8.87
N THR A 121 -15.67 9.61 7.72
CA THR A 121 -16.88 9.83 6.93
C THR A 121 -16.74 9.11 5.60
N THR A 122 -17.84 8.55 5.12
CA THR A 122 -17.93 7.99 3.78
C THR A 122 -18.82 8.88 2.90
N TYR A 123 -18.46 9.02 1.63
CA TYR A 123 -19.26 9.67 0.60
C TYR A 123 -19.61 8.65 -0.47
N VAL A 124 -20.90 8.33 -0.61
CA VAL A 124 -21.41 7.24 -1.44
C VAL A 124 -22.68 7.66 -2.19
N PRO A 125 -23.12 6.94 -3.24
CA PRO A 125 -24.48 7.13 -3.75
C PRO A 125 -25.54 6.74 -2.71
N LYS A 126 -26.80 7.17 -2.87
CA LYS A 126 -27.86 6.91 -1.86
C LYS A 126 -28.04 5.43 -1.52
N CYS A 127 -27.86 4.52 -2.48
CA CYS A 127 -27.97 3.08 -2.22
C CYS A 127 -26.95 2.58 -1.18
N GLY A 128 -25.87 3.33 -0.95
CA GLY A 128 -24.83 3.00 0.03
C GLY A 128 -25.19 3.34 1.48
N TYR A 129 -26.20 4.18 1.72
CA TYR A 129 -26.53 4.64 3.07
C TYR A 129 -26.90 3.51 4.02
N ILE A 130 -27.88 2.68 3.63
CA ILE A 130 -28.38 1.59 4.47
C ILE A 130 -27.29 0.52 4.70
N PRO A 131 -26.59 -0.01 3.67
CA PRO A 131 -25.55 -1.02 3.88
C PRO A 131 -24.43 -0.56 4.83
N LEU A 132 -23.98 0.69 4.69
CA LEU A 132 -22.93 1.25 5.55
C LEU A 132 -23.42 1.46 6.98
N GLN A 133 -24.55 2.14 7.18
CA GLN A 133 -25.10 2.37 8.52
C GLN A 133 -25.47 1.07 9.26
N THR A 134 -25.74 -0.01 8.51
CA THR A 134 -26.07 -1.32 9.10
C THR A 134 -24.84 -2.09 9.55
N ASN A 135 -23.76 -2.08 8.76
CA ASN A 135 -22.58 -2.93 8.99
C ASN A 135 -21.33 -2.17 9.46
N PHE A 136 -21.39 -0.84 9.50
CA PHE A 136 -20.33 0.05 9.92
C PHE A 136 -20.89 1.31 10.59
N PRO A 137 -21.57 1.15 11.74
CA PRO A 137 -22.22 2.25 12.45
C PRO A 137 -21.23 3.30 13.00
N GLU A 138 -19.95 2.98 13.10
CA GLU A 138 -18.92 3.91 13.57
C GLU A 138 -18.60 5.02 12.54
N ALA A 139 -18.90 4.79 11.25
CA ALA A 139 -18.70 5.80 10.22
C ALA A 139 -19.91 6.71 10.06
N MET A 140 -19.63 8.00 9.84
CA MET A 140 -20.61 8.92 9.31
C MET A 140 -20.79 8.65 7.81
N VAL A 141 -22.00 8.83 7.29
CA VAL A 141 -22.30 8.63 5.88
C VAL A 141 -22.92 9.90 5.32
N ILE A 142 -22.31 10.43 4.27
CA ILE A 142 -22.87 11.49 3.41
C ILE A 142 -23.21 10.82 2.08
N THR A 143 -24.36 11.16 1.52
CA THR A 143 -24.76 10.62 0.23
C THR A 143 -24.73 11.68 -0.85
N ASP A 144 -24.37 11.28 -2.07
CA ASP A 144 -24.79 11.99 -3.26
C ASP A 144 -26.33 11.96 -3.42
N GLU A 145 -26.86 12.76 -4.33
CA GLU A 145 -28.28 12.76 -4.68
C GLU A 145 -28.68 11.59 -5.58
N ASP A 146 -27.76 11.07 -6.41
CA ASP A 146 -28.02 9.94 -7.31
C ASP A 146 -28.03 8.61 -6.53
N GLU A 147 -28.91 7.70 -6.98
CA GLU A 147 -29.16 6.44 -6.29
C GLU A 147 -28.06 5.42 -6.50
N GLN A 148 -27.44 5.39 -7.68
CA GLN A 148 -26.61 4.26 -8.11
C GLN A 148 -25.14 4.61 -8.30
N CYS A 149 -24.82 5.86 -8.59
CA CYS A 149 -23.46 6.30 -8.85
C CYS A 149 -23.19 7.66 -8.20
N ILE A 150 -21.92 8.02 -8.07
CA ILE A 150 -21.55 9.37 -7.64
C ILE A 150 -21.66 10.27 -8.87
N SER A 151 -22.65 11.15 -8.87
CA SER A 151 -22.92 12.14 -9.93
C SER A 151 -22.40 13.53 -9.61
N LYS A 152 -22.14 13.80 -8.33
CA LYS A 152 -21.49 15.01 -7.82
C LYS A 152 -20.73 14.64 -6.55
N ILE A 153 -19.62 15.33 -6.28
CA ILE A 153 -18.89 15.19 -5.00
C ILE A 153 -19.01 16.53 -4.28
N ASN A 154 -19.97 16.62 -3.37
CA ASN A 154 -20.21 17.83 -2.57
C ASN A 154 -20.53 17.47 -1.13
N PHE A 155 -19.73 17.95 -0.19
CA PHE A 155 -19.88 17.67 1.23
C PHE A 155 -19.52 18.91 2.06
N ASN A 156 -20.16 19.07 3.22
CA ASN A 156 -19.99 20.24 4.10
C ASN A 156 -19.13 19.91 5.34
N ILE A 157 -18.13 19.06 5.16
CA ILE A 157 -17.14 18.72 6.19
C ILE A 157 -15.75 19.18 5.74
N ASP A 158 -14.82 19.35 6.68
CA ASP A 158 -13.42 19.69 6.39
C ASP A 158 -12.50 18.51 6.74
N PRO A 159 -12.39 17.49 5.87
CA PRO A 159 -11.56 16.34 6.17
C PRO A 159 -10.08 16.71 6.14
N THR A 160 -9.28 16.00 6.94
CA THR A 160 -7.82 16.10 6.93
C THR A 160 -7.23 15.49 5.66
N VAL A 161 -7.85 14.42 5.14
CA VAL A 161 -7.40 13.64 3.99
C VAL A 161 -8.58 12.94 3.33
N ILE A 162 -8.47 12.68 2.04
CA ILE A 162 -9.48 12.02 1.23
C ILE A 162 -8.89 10.76 0.57
N GLY A 163 -9.56 9.62 0.71
CA GLY A 163 -9.33 8.42 -0.10
C GLY A 163 -10.45 8.27 -1.13
N ILE A 164 -10.13 8.01 -2.40
CA ILE A 164 -11.11 7.96 -3.49
C ILE A 164 -10.85 6.85 -4.52
N GLY A 165 -11.93 6.23 -5.02
CA GLY A 165 -11.90 5.38 -6.22
C GLY A 165 -12.39 3.94 -6.05
N MET A 166 -12.44 3.45 -4.82
CA MET A 166 -12.85 2.09 -4.44
C MET A 166 -14.31 1.86 -4.83
N GLY A 167 -14.54 1.04 -5.84
CA GLY A 167 -15.88 0.77 -6.38
C GLY A 167 -16.61 1.98 -6.96
N LEU A 168 -15.89 3.06 -7.29
CA LEU A 168 -16.47 4.34 -7.77
C LEU A 168 -17.25 4.16 -9.09
N GLY A 169 -16.88 3.19 -9.92
CA GLY A 169 -17.40 3.05 -11.28
C GLY A 169 -16.81 4.08 -12.24
N LYS A 170 -17.27 4.04 -13.49
CA LYS A 170 -16.80 4.90 -14.58
C LYS A 170 -17.94 5.48 -15.42
N ASP A 171 -19.11 5.63 -14.80
CA ASP A 171 -20.23 6.32 -15.44
C ASP A 171 -19.83 7.74 -15.83
N LEU A 172 -20.38 8.26 -16.92
CA LEU A 172 -20.02 9.59 -17.43
C LEU A 172 -20.23 10.69 -16.39
N LYS A 173 -21.32 10.59 -15.60
CA LYS A 173 -21.57 11.49 -14.47
C LYS A 173 -20.47 11.42 -13.41
N THR A 174 -19.97 10.21 -13.13
CA THR A 174 -18.91 9.98 -12.15
C THR A 174 -17.55 10.48 -12.62
N VAL A 175 -17.23 10.29 -13.90
CA VAL A 175 -16.03 10.87 -14.51
C VAL A 175 -16.05 12.39 -14.40
N GLN A 176 -17.19 13.01 -14.71
CA GLN A 176 -17.36 14.46 -14.58
C GLN A 176 -17.25 14.93 -13.12
N ALA A 177 -17.95 14.26 -12.20
CA ALA A 177 -17.91 14.56 -10.77
C ALA A 177 -16.48 14.48 -10.21
N PHE A 178 -15.71 13.46 -10.62
CA PHE A 178 -14.32 13.30 -10.23
C PHE A 178 -13.43 14.40 -10.81
N SER A 179 -13.61 14.78 -12.08
CA SER A 179 -12.88 15.90 -12.69
C SER A 179 -13.15 17.21 -11.94
N ASP A 180 -14.40 17.53 -11.66
CA ASP A 180 -14.80 18.76 -10.96
C ASP A 180 -14.27 18.79 -9.52
N PHE A 181 -14.26 17.63 -8.86
CA PHE A 181 -13.65 17.45 -7.54
C PHE A 181 -12.14 17.73 -7.56
N LEU A 182 -11.40 17.22 -8.55
CA LEU A 182 -9.96 17.48 -8.65
C LEU A 182 -9.63 18.96 -8.89
N ASP A 183 -10.50 19.71 -9.57
CA ASP A 183 -10.29 21.15 -9.77
C ASP A 183 -10.31 21.94 -8.45
N THR A 184 -11.11 21.46 -7.47
CA THR A 184 -11.36 22.18 -6.22
C THR A 184 -10.62 21.60 -5.03
N ASN A 185 -10.30 20.30 -5.02
CA ASN A 185 -9.64 19.65 -3.90
C ASN A 185 -8.20 20.15 -3.71
N LYS A 186 -7.85 20.47 -2.47
CA LYS A 186 -6.49 20.81 -2.02
C LYS A 186 -6.03 19.95 -0.84
N LYS A 187 -6.88 19.06 -0.34
CA LYS A 187 -6.53 18.15 0.76
C LYS A 187 -5.63 17.02 0.24
N PRO A 188 -4.76 16.46 1.08
CA PRO A 188 -4.06 15.21 0.79
C PRO A 188 -5.02 14.15 0.25
N LEU A 189 -4.55 13.40 -0.73
CA LEU A 189 -5.40 12.52 -1.54
C LEU A 189 -4.74 11.14 -1.70
N VAL A 190 -5.54 10.09 -1.57
CA VAL A 190 -5.19 8.71 -1.91
C VAL A 190 -6.14 8.24 -3.00
N ILE A 191 -5.61 7.78 -4.13
CA ILE A 191 -6.40 7.38 -5.30
C ILE A 191 -6.14 5.91 -5.62
N ASP A 192 -7.21 5.12 -5.71
CA ASP A 192 -7.15 3.70 -6.02
C ASP A 192 -8.19 3.28 -7.08
N ALA A 193 -8.04 2.06 -7.60
CA ALA A 193 -9.07 1.34 -8.34
C ALA A 193 -9.72 2.14 -9.50
N ASP A 194 -11.05 2.34 -9.46
CA ASP A 194 -11.78 2.97 -10.56
C ASP A 194 -11.35 4.43 -10.80
N ALA A 195 -10.93 5.16 -9.76
CA ALA A 195 -10.40 6.51 -9.95
C ALA A 195 -9.03 6.51 -10.67
N LEU A 196 -8.16 5.52 -10.40
CA LEU A 196 -6.94 5.33 -11.18
C LEU A 196 -7.25 4.99 -12.65
N ASN A 197 -8.27 4.16 -12.89
CA ASN A 197 -8.70 3.85 -14.25
C ASN A 197 -9.22 5.12 -14.97
N ILE A 198 -9.99 5.98 -14.29
CA ILE A 198 -10.42 7.28 -14.85
C ILE A 198 -9.21 8.17 -15.18
N LEU A 199 -8.22 8.26 -14.28
CA LEU A 199 -6.99 9.03 -14.55
C LEU A 199 -6.23 8.49 -15.77
N SER A 200 -6.17 7.16 -15.93
CA SER A 200 -5.50 6.53 -17.05
C SER A 200 -6.17 6.81 -18.40
N GLU A 201 -7.51 6.86 -18.42
CA GLU A 201 -8.32 7.18 -19.61
C GLU A 201 -8.34 8.69 -19.92
N HIS A 202 -8.14 9.53 -18.89
CA HIS A 202 -8.18 10.98 -18.97
C HIS A 202 -6.90 11.62 -18.43
N LYS A 203 -5.75 11.32 -19.03
CA LYS A 203 -4.41 11.75 -18.55
C LYS A 203 -4.26 13.25 -18.23
N LYS A 204 -5.06 14.13 -18.83
CA LYS A 204 -5.08 15.57 -18.47
C LYS A 204 -5.44 15.82 -17.00
N LEU A 205 -6.22 14.93 -16.38
CA LEU A 205 -6.59 15.01 -14.97
C LEU A 205 -5.41 14.78 -14.02
N LEU A 206 -4.34 14.10 -14.47
CA LEU A 206 -3.13 13.92 -13.66
C LEU A 206 -2.50 15.25 -13.25
N LYS A 207 -2.62 16.29 -14.08
CA LYS A 207 -2.13 17.63 -13.75
C LYS A 207 -2.97 18.36 -12.70
N LYS A 208 -4.13 17.81 -12.34
CA LYS A 208 -5.06 18.38 -11.36
C LYS A 208 -4.93 17.71 -9.98
N ILE A 209 -4.26 16.56 -9.87
CA ILE A 209 -4.10 15.92 -8.56
C ILE A 209 -3.22 16.78 -7.65
N PRO A 210 -3.52 16.87 -6.35
CA PRO A 210 -2.65 17.57 -5.41
C PRO A 210 -1.24 16.97 -5.38
N SER A 211 -0.24 17.81 -5.10
CA SER A 211 1.12 17.37 -4.79
C SER A 211 1.12 16.34 -3.65
N LYS A 212 1.99 15.34 -3.76
CA LYS A 212 2.16 14.19 -2.87
C LYS A 212 0.92 13.31 -2.74
N THR A 213 0.02 13.32 -3.74
CA THR A 213 -1.07 12.35 -3.83
C THR A 213 -0.50 10.93 -3.84
N VAL A 214 -1.10 10.01 -3.07
CA VAL A 214 -0.73 8.59 -3.08
C VAL A 214 -1.58 7.85 -4.12
N LEU A 215 -0.93 7.16 -5.04
CA LEU A 215 -1.58 6.33 -6.07
C LEU A 215 -1.24 4.87 -5.78
N THR A 216 -2.23 3.99 -5.76
CA THR A 216 -2.03 2.58 -5.35
C THR A 216 -2.32 1.55 -6.45
N PRO A 217 -1.74 1.65 -7.66
CA PRO A 217 -2.07 0.75 -8.76
C PRO A 217 -1.58 -0.69 -8.53
N HIS A 218 -2.39 -1.67 -8.93
CA HIS A 218 -1.87 -3.01 -9.24
C HIS A 218 -1.22 -3.03 -10.64
N PRO A 219 -0.51 -4.10 -11.06
CA PRO A 219 0.29 -4.08 -12.30
C PRO A 219 -0.50 -3.68 -13.56
N LYS A 220 -1.74 -4.17 -13.73
CA LYS A 220 -2.60 -3.77 -14.88
C LYS A 220 -3.10 -2.32 -14.82
N GLU A 221 -3.30 -1.74 -13.64
CA GLU A 221 -3.66 -0.33 -13.48
C GLU A 221 -2.44 0.54 -13.77
N LEU A 222 -1.27 0.11 -13.30
CA LEU A 222 0.00 0.78 -13.55
C LEU A 222 0.27 0.87 -15.05
N GLU A 223 0.16 -0.24 -15.80
CA GLU A 223 0.35 -0.27 -17.26
C GLU A 223 -0.56 0.73 -17.99
N ARG A 224 -1.82 0.84 -17.57
CA ARG A 224 -2.75 1.83 -18.15
C ARG A 224 -2.34 3.26 -17.82
N LEU A 225 -1.86 3.48 -16.60
CA LEU A 225 -1.50 4.80 -16.09
C LEU A 225 -0.21 5.33 -16.74
N ILE A 226 0.87 4.57 -16.65
CA ILE A 226 2.22 5.00 -17.06
C ILE A 226 2.61 4.53 -18.46
N GLY A 227 1.86 3.57 -19.04
CA GLY A 227 2.18 2.95 -20.32
C GLY A 227 2.84 1.58 -20.18
N LYS A 228 3.18 0.98 -21.32
CA LYS A 228 3.86 -0.32 -21.38
C LYS A 228 5.35 -0.16 -21.07
N TRP A 229 5.91 -1.19 -20.46
CA TRP A 229 7.34 -1.35 -20.20
C TRP A 229 7.83 -2.67 -20.82
N ASN A 230 9.14 -2.78 -21.01
CA ASN A 230 9.77 -3.96 -21.60
C ASN A 230 10.11 -5.02 -20.54
N ASN A 231 10.51 -4.60 -19.35
CA ASN A 231 10.89 -5.47 -18.23
C ASN A 231 10.73 -4.74 -16.88
N ASP A 232 11.00 -5.44 -15.77
CA ASP A 232 10.85 -4.93 -14.42
C ASP A 232 11.73 -3.71 -14.11
N PHE A 233 12.94 -3.60 -14.68
CA PHE A 233 13.80 -2.43 -14.48
C PHE A 233 13.27 -1.21 -15.23
N ASP A 234 12.88 -1.39 -16.50
CA ASP A 234 12.24 -0.36 -17.32
C ASP A 234 10.94 0.15 -16.65
N LYS A 235 10.13 -0.76 -16.10
CA LYS A 235 8.94 -0.42 -15.30
C LYS A 235 9.28 0.51 -14.14
N LEU A 236 10.34 0.22 -13.38
CA LEU A 236 10.73 1.01 -12.23
C LEU A 236 11.24 2.40 -12.63
N GLU A 237 12.00 2.50 -13.72
CA GLU A 237 12.50 3.79 -14.21
C GLU A 237 11.36 4.66 -14.75
N ILE A 238 10.42 4.10 -15.52
CA ILE A 238 9.21 4.82 -15.96
C ILE A 238 8.38 5.25 -14.75
N ALA A 239 8.25 4.38 -13.73
CA ALA A 239 7.52 4.70 -12.51
C ALA A 239 8.17 5.81 -11.69
N LYS A 240 9.50 5.82 -11.54
CA LYS A 240 10.26 6.93 -10.92
C LYS A 240 10.05 8.24 -11.68
N ALA A 241 10.16 8.21 -13.01
CA ALA A 241 9.93 9.38 -13.86
C ALA A 241 8.51 9.92 -13.71
N PHE A 242 7.50 9.04 -13.72
CA PHE A 242 6.10 9.40 -13.51
C PHE A 242 5.86 10.01 -12.13
N SER A 243 6.37 9.38 -11.07
CA SER A 243 6.27 9.88 -9.69
C SER A 243 6.84 11.29 -9.56
N LYS A 244 7.98 11.55 -10.20
CA LYS A 244 8.62 12.87 -10.22
C LYS A 244 7.86 13.90 -11.07
N GLU A 245 7.33 13.51 -12.23
CA GLU A 245 6.58 14.40 -13.12
C GLU A 245 5.31 14.96 -12.45
N TYR A 246 4.57 14.09 -11.76
CA TYR A 246 3.29 14.44 -11.11
C TYR A 246 3.41 14.72 -9.62
N ASP A 247 4.64 14.69 -9.07
CA ASP A 247 4.92 14.82 -7.64
C ASP A 247 3.97 13.95 -6.80
N CYS A 248 3.96 12.64 -7.06
CA CYS A 248 3.03 11.69 -6.43
C CYS A 248 3.77 10.48 -5.86
N VAL A 249 3.26 9.94 -4.75
CA VAL A 249 3.76 8.69 -4.16
C VAL A 249 3.08 7.52 -4.88
N LEU A 250 3.86 6.62 -5.48
CA LEU A 250 3.35 5.52 -6.28
C LEU A 250 3.56 4.19 -5.58
N VAL A 251 2.49 3.57 -5.11
CA VAL A 251 2.49 2.26 -4.44
C VAL A 251 2.17 1.17 -5.47
N ILE A 252 3.21 0.55 -6.02
CA ILE A 252 3.07 -0.52 -7.02
C ILE A 252 2.77 -1.83 -6.30
N LYS A 253 1.48 -2.19 -6.26
CA LYS A 253 1.00 -3.40 -5.57
C LYS A 253 1.55 -4.65 -6.27
N GLY A 254 2.07 -5.58 -5.49
CA GLY A 254 2.62 -6.86 -5.95
C GLY A 254 2.90 -7.78 -4.76
N ALA A 255 3.48 -8.95 -5.03
CA ALA A 255 3.92 -9.86 -3.96
C ALA A 255 4.95 -9.17 -3.05
N ASN A 256 5.94 -8.51 -3.66
CA ASN A 256 6.75 -7.48 -3.00
C ASN A 256 6.26 -6.14 -3.50
N THR A 257 5.56 -5.38 -2.65
CA THR A 257 5.05 -4.06 -3.03
C THR A 257 6.19 -3.06 -3.01
N ILE A 258 6.29 -2.21 -4.04
CA ILE A 258 7.32 -1.19 -4.14
C ILE A 258 6.67 0.19 -4.13
N THR A 259 7.01 1.00 -3.13
CA THR A 259 6.56 2.39 -3.00
C THR A 259 7.63 3.33 -3.53
N ILE A 260 7.31 4.11 -4.56
CA ILE A 260 8.24 5.02 -5.24
C ILE A 260 7.84 6.47 -4.96
N TYR A 261 8.82 7.27 -4.55
CA TYR A 261 8.69 8.73 -4.43
C TYR A 261 10.06 9.38 -4.50
N ASP A 262 10.16 10.52 -5.19
CA ASP A 262 11.37 11.34 -5.29
C ASP A 262 12.62 10.55 -5.72
N GLY A 263 12.46 9.65 -6.69
CA GLY A 263 13.54 8.82 -7.24
C GLY A 263 13.91 7.60 -6.40
N LYS A 264 13.41 7.47 -5.17
CA LYS A 264 13.67 6.32 -4.28
C LYS A 264 12.53 5.31 -4.26
N GLY A 265 12.89 4.03 -4.13
CA GLY A 265 11.97 2.91 -3.97
C GLY A 265 12.05 2.28 -2.58
N HIS A 266 10.92 1.89 -2.03
CA HIS A 266 10.81 1.24 -0.72
C HIS A 266 10.13 -0.10 -0.94
N VAL A 267 10.86 -1.20 -0.72
CA VAL A 267 10.43 -2.56 -1.01
C VAL A 267 9.85 -3.18 0.26
N SER A 268 8.60 -3.61 0.23
CA SER A 268 7.98 -4.35 1.33
C SER A 268 7.74 -5.79 0.94
N THR A 269 8.25 -6.72 1.74
CA THR A 269 8.13 -8.17 1.54
C THR A 269 7.06 -8.82 2.41
N THR A 270 6.44 -8.05 3.32
CA THR A 270 5.32 -8.54 4.15
C THR A 270 4.10 -8.85 3.30
N GLY A 271 3.29 -9.80 3.75
CA GLY A 271 2.12 -10.26 3.04
C GLY A 271 2.34 -11.64 2.42
N ASN A 272 1.24 -12.23 1.97
CA ASN A 272 1.24 -13.61 1.52
C ASN A 272 0.23 -13.88 0.40
N PRO A 273 0.32 -15.03 -0.29
CA PRO A 273 -0.55 -15.34 -1.43
C PRO A 273 -2.05 -15.33 -1.10
N GLY A 274 -2.46 -15.57 0.15
CA GLY A 274 -3.87 -15.52 0.56
C GLY A 274 -4.49 -14.12 0.42
N MET A 275 -3.65 -13.07 0.35
CA MET A 275 -4.11 -11.69 0.15
C MET A 275 -4.53 -11.39 -1.29
N ALA A 276 -4.32 -12.32 -2.23
CA ALA A 276 -4.76 -12.24 -3.63
C ALA A 276 -6.28 -12.51 -3.76
N THR A 277 -7.08 -11.79 -2.98
CA THR A 277 -8.54 -11.85 -2.96
C THR A 277 -9.15 -10.46 -3.08
N GLY A 278 -10.41 -10.38 -3.50
CA GLY A 278 -11.12 -9.11 -3.65
C GLY A 278 -11.21 -8.35 -2.32
N GLY A 279 -10.98 -7.03 -2.37
CA GLY A 279 -11.14 -6.13 -1.23
C GLY A 279 -9.88 -5.85 -0.40
N THR A 280 -8.77 -6.57 -0.61
CA THR A 280 -7.51 -6.27 0.11
C THR A 280 -6.89 -4.94 -0.35
N GLY A 281 -7.02 -4.59 -1.63
CA GLY A 281 -6.65 -3.26 -2.13
C GLY A 281 -7.43 -2.12 -1.46
N ASP A 282 -8.73 -2.30 -1.28
CA ASP A 282 -9.60 -1.30 -0.64
C ASP A 282 -9.16 -1.02 0.82
N ILE A 283 -8.76 -2.09 1.52
CA ILE A 283 -8.19 -2.01 2.88
C ILE A 283 -6.92 -1.17 2.86
N LEU A 284 -5.95 -1.48 1.99
CA LEU A 284 -4.70 -0.73 1.90
C LEU A 284 -4.96 0.77 1.69
N THR A 285 -5.87 1.12 0.79
CA THR A 285 -6.26 2.52 0.54
C THR A 285 -6.84 3.17 1.79
N GLY A 286 -7.68 2.46 2.54
CA GLY A 286 -8.21 2.91 3.82
C GLY A 286 -7.13 3.10 4.89
N MET A 287 -6.17 2.17 4.97
CA MET A 287 -5.03 2.23 5.89
C MET A 287 -4.14 3.44 5.62
N ILE A 288 -3.75 3.66 4.36
CA ILE A 288 -2.93 4.81 3.97
C ILE A 288 -3.68 6.12 4.27
N THR A 289 -4.96 6.19 3.91
CA THR A 289 -5.81 7.37 4.21
C THR A 289 -5.85 7.63 5.71
N GLY A 290 -6.10 6.60 6.53
CA GLY A 290 -6.18 6.75 7.99
C GLY A 290 -4.86 7.12 8.65
N LEU A 291 -3.73 6.67 8.09
CA LEU A 291 -2.40 7.09 8.57
C LEU A 291 -2.14 8.56 8.23
N ILE A 292 -2.43 9.03 7.01
CA ILE A 292 -2.29 10.45 6.66
C ILE A 292 -3.15 11.33 7.58
N ALA A 293 -4.37 10.90 7.93
CA ALA A 293 -5.24 11.64 8.85
C ALA A 293 -4.60 11.85 10.23
N GLN A 294 -3.80 10.88 10.68
CA GLN A 294 -3.09 10.92 11.96
C GLN A 294 -1.84 11.82 11.93
N GLY A 295 -1.50 12.43 10.79
CA GLY A 295 -0.37 13.35 10.65
C GLY A 295 0.88 12.74 10.01
N TYR A 296 0.81 11.50 9.53
CA TYR A 296 1.90 10.91 8.75
C TYR A 296 2.02 11.61 7.40
N THR A 297 3.26 11.82 6.92
CA THR A 297 3.44 12.28 5.53
C THR A 297 2.92 11.23 4.54
N PRO A 298 2.52 11.61 3.31
CA PRO A 298 2.02 10.66 2.32
C PRO A 298 2.96 9.47 2.04
N LEU A 299 4.28 9.72 1.97
CA LEU A 299 5.27 8.65 1.80
C LEU A 299 5.33 7.73 3.02
N GLN A 300 5.45 8.28 4.24
CA GLN A 300 5.48 7.46 5.46
C GLN A 300 4.20 6.64 5.62
N ALA A 301 3.03 7.24 5.36
CA ALA A 301 1.75 6.54 5.40
C ALA A 301 1.66 5.42 4.37
N ALA A 302 2.19 5.63 3.16
CA ALA A 302 2.24 4.60 2.13
C ALA A 302 3.15 3.43 2.53
N VAL A 303 4.40 3.71 2.93
CA VAL A 303 5.38 2.69 3.32
C VAL A 303 4.90 1.92 4.56
N PHE A 304 4.48 2.64 5.60
CA PHE A 304 4.00 2.01 6.83
C PHE A 304 2.68 1.27 6.64
N GLY A 305 1.77 1.83 5.85
CA GLY A 305 0.49 1.21 5.51
C GLY A 305 0.66 -0.10 4.75
N VAL A 306 1.57 -0.15 3.77
CA VAL A 306 1.91 -1.38 3.04
C VAL A 306 2.48 -2.44 3.97
N TYR A 307 3.44 -2.09 4.83
CA TYR A 307 4.03 -3.02 5.80
C TYR A 307 2.95 -3.59 6.74
N LEU A 308 2.16 -2.72 7.38
CA LEU A 308 1.11 -3.13 8.31
C LEU A 308 0.04 -3.98 7.62
N HIS A 309 -0.32 -3.65 6.38
CA HIS A 309 -1.29 -4.38 5.58
C HIS A 309 -0.81 -5.81 5.31
N GLY A 310 0.42 -5.96 4.81
CA GLY A 310 1.03 -7.27 4.58
C GLY A 310 1.16 -8.08 5.87
N LYS A 311 1.70 -7.46 6.92
CA LYS A 311 1.88 -8.11 8.23
C LYS A 311 0.55 -8.53 8.86
N ALA A 312 -0.51 -7.74 8.70
CA ALA A 312 -1.85 -8.12 9.15
C ALA A 312 -2.37 -9.35 8.38
N GLY A 313 -2.08 -9.45 7.08
CA GLY A 313 -2.35 -10.64 6.28
C GLY A 313 -1.59 -11.86 6.77
N ASP A 314 -0.30 -11.71 7.08
CA ASP A 314 0.56 -12.80 7.57
C ASP A 314 0.07 -13.34 8.91
N ILE A 315 -0.25 -12.45 9.86
CA ILE A 315 -0.78 -12.87 11.16
C ILE A 315 -2.16 -13.53 11.02
N SER A 316 -3.00 -13.03 10.11
CA SER A 316 -4.36 -13.56 9.94
C SER A 316 -4.38 -14.93 9.26
N VAL A 317 -3.37 -15.25 8.45
CA VAL A 317 -3.29 -16.55 7.77
C VAL A 317 -3.04 -17.70 8.72
N GLU A 318 -2.37 -17.47 9.86
CA GLU A 318 -2.15 -18.48 10.90
C GLU A 318 -3.45 -19.08 11.45
N LYS A 319 -4.57 -18.35 11.34
CA LYS A 319 -5.89 -18.77 11.84
C LYS A 319 -6.87 -19.22 10.77
N THR A 320 -6.55 -18.99 9.51
CA THR A 320 -7.49 -19.18 8.39
C THR A 320 -6.93 -20.08 7.30
N GLY A 321 -5.60 -20.12 7.12
CA GLY A 321 -4.96 -20.67 5.94
C GLY A 321 -5.10 -19.75 4.73
N TYR A 322 -4.21 -19.91 3.73
CA TYR A 322 -4.17 -19.02 2.56
C TYR A 322 -5.49 -18.99 1.80
N GLN A 323 -6.19 -20.12 1.69
CA GLN A 323 -7.38 -20.28 0.86
C GLN A 323 -8.64 -19.65 1.47
N ALA A 324 -8.67 -19.47 2.80
CA ALA A 324 -9.84 -18.92 3.50
C ALA A 324 -9.60 -17.49 4.02
N LEU A 325 -8.42 -16.91 3.76
CA LEU A 325 -8.13 -15.53 4.11
C LEU A 325 -9.00 -14.59 3.26
N ILE A 326 -9.84 -13.79 3.92
CA ILE A 326 -10.63 -12.73 3.27
C ILE A 326 -10.26 -11.36 3.81
N ALA A 327 -10.64 -10.31 3.09
CA ALA A 327 -10.38 -8.90 3.44
C ALA A 327 -10.72 -8.57 4.91
N SER A 328 -11.89 -8.99 5.41
CA SER A 328 -12.28 -8.77 6.80
C SER A 328 -11.34 -9.40 7.84
N ASN A 329 -10.67 -10.51 7.51
CA ASN A 329 -9.65 -11.09 8.38
C ASN A 329 -8.40 -10.21 8.43
N VAL A 330 -8.01 -9.60 7.31
CA VAL A 330 -6.88 -8.66 7.27
C VAL A 330 -7.18 -7.45 8.16
N ILE A 331 -8.40 -6.88 8.09
CA ILE A 331 -8.84 -5.79 8.98
C ILE A 331 -8.71 -6.20 10.45
N ALA A 332 -9.19 -7.40 10.81
CA ALA A 332 -9.07 -7.92 12.17
C ALA A 332 -7.61 -8.15 12.62
N GLY A 333 -6.69 -8.32 11.66
CA GLY A 333 -5.26 -8.48 11.90
C GLY A 333 -4.50 -7.18 12.15
N ILE A 334 -5.04 -6.01 11.74
CA ILE A 334 -4.34 -4.70 11.82
C ILE A 334 -3.85 -4.41 13.24
N GLY A 335 -4.69 -4.61 14.26
CA GLY A 335 -4.29 -4.36 15.65
C GLY A 335 -3.12 -5.22 16.11
N LYS A 336 -3.05 -6.48 15.65
CA LYS A 336 -1.91 -7.36 15.96
C LYS A 336 -0.65 -6.98 15.20
N ALA A 337 -0.78 -6.47 13.97
CA ALA A 337 0.36 -5.96 13.22
C ALA A 337 1.03 -4.78 13.94
N PHE A 338 0.25 -3.89 14.58
CA PHE A 338 0.82 -2.84 15.45
C PHE A 338 1.52 -3.41 16.68
N LEU A 339 0.93 -4.40 17.36
CA LEU A 339 1.57 -5.04 18.52
C LEU A 339 2.87 -5.75 18.15
N ASP A 340 2.91 -6.37 16.97
CA ASP A 340 4.09 -7.06 16.47
C ASP A 340 5.31 -6.14 16.33
N LEU A 341 5.13 -4.84 16.08
CA LEU A 341 6.22 -3.86 16.03
C LEU A 341 7.05 -3.83 17.32
N PHE A 342 6.45 -4.14 18.46
CA PHE A 342 7.10 -4.08 19.78
C PHE A 342 7.51 -5.45 20.32
N ASN A 343 7.16 -6.54 19.62
CA ASN A 343 7.57 -7.88 20.03
C ASN A 343 9.07 -8.06 19.82
N VAL A 344 9.85 -8.23 20.87
CA VAL A 344 11.24 -8.66 20.72
C VAL A 344 11.22 -10.16 20.44
N GLN A 345 11.64 -10.58 19.26
CA GLN A 345 11.94 -12.00 19.04
C GLN A 345 13.08 -12.35 20.01
N GLN A 346 12.83 -13.24 20.96
CA GLN A 346 13.91 -13.86 21.71
C GLN A 346 14.76 -14.59 20.68
N GLN A 347 15.98 -14.12 20.45
CA GLN A 347 16.97 -14.94 19.76
C GLN A 347 17.10 -16.22 20.59
N ASP A 348 16.81 -17.37 19.97
CA ASP A 348 17.12 -18.66 20.57
C ASP A 348 18.63 -18.69 20.84
N HIS A 349 19.02 -18.43 22.09
CA HIS A 349 20.36 -18.68 22.60
C HIS A 349 20.61 -20.20 22.77
N SER A 350 20.10 -21.04 21.87
CA SER A 350 20.28 -22.49 21.94
C SER A 350 21.63 -22.98 21.37
N ALA A 351 22.51 -22.09 20.92
CA ALA A 351 23.81 -22.45 20.35
C ALA A 351 25.04 -22.10 21.21
N LYS A 352 24.88 -21.56 22.44
CA LYS A 352 26.04 -21.22 23.31
C LYS A 352 26.28 -22.15 24.50
N ASP A 353 25.39 -23.09 24.79
CA ASP A 353 25.57 -24.06 25.89
C ASP A 353 26.15 -25.42 25.45
N ALA A 354 26.47 -25.59 24.16
CA ALA A 354 27.06 -26.83 23.64
C ALA A 354 28.60 -26.87 23.63
N GLU A 355 29.29 -25.80 24.06
CA GLU A 355 30.76 -25.75 24.15
C GLU A 355 31.30 -25.94 25.58
N ASN A 356 30.46 -26.30 26.55
CA ASN A 356 30.88 -26.54 27.94
C ASN A 356 30.39 -27.87 28.53
N THR A 357 30.44 -28.95 27.74
CA THR A 357 30.34 -30.34 28.25
C THR A 357 31.40 -31.24 27.67
#